data_AF-A0AAN7SY62-F1
#
_entry.id   AF-A0AAN7SY62-F1
#
_cell.length_a   1.000
_cell.length_b   1.000
_cell.length_c   1.000
_cell.angle_alpha   90.00
_cell.angle_beta   90.00
_cell.angle_gamma   90.00
#
_symmetry.space_group_name_H-M   'P 1'
#
loop_
_entity.id
_entity.type
_entity.pdbx_description
1 polymer ?
#
loop_
_entity_poly.entity_id
_entity_poly.type
_entity_poly.pdbx_seq_one_letter_code
_entity_poly.pdbx_strand_id
1 'polypeptide(L)'
;MRDRTFAIQNLPYGVISHETRTQDLPKLAVAYKDFAIDVLQLTTTDFTHLKDNEQWTTINSTLSNHTTWNAFASLSSNLRSAFRKQLRFVLSSHANSTGFNPSRHPAYLPLAEVTMHLPFDTRNYSDFACSYEHASNCSKVMNISFNTDSGNSWFVLPQVYNGRTSSLAVSGTPVKRPHGIFPLKKGETATFQAENKLDFELEMGVWVSRPVERAERLDITDAKEHIFGLTLLNDWSARSIQSYEMQPLGPFHSKGTLTSISPWIVPIEALEEFAACPRHTPQSPPPLPHLDWKDQEHATWNINIKATLVRDGKEYVVSESNLNELHWTPLQQITHSASAGAGLSPGDVLGTGTISSSRKNDAGEKNGLSCLLERRLDDAKLSTLPDGLAERFLEDGDEVVLTAWVEDKQSREVLLWFGECKGKIEPANSPRA
;
A
#
# COMPACT_ATOMS: atom_id res chain seq x y z
N MET A 1 -22.29 4.55 -7.05
CA MET A 1 -20.89 4.76 -6.61
C MET A 1 -20.37 5.99 -7.34
N ARG A 2 -19.72 6.93 -6.66
CA ARG A 2 -18.99 8.01 -7.36
C ARG A 2 -17.98 7.34 -8.28
N ASP A 3 -17.85 7.83 -9.52
CA ASP A 3 -17.12 7.13 -10.57
C ASP A 3 -15.63 7.03 -10.20
N ARG A 4 -15.20 5.85 -9.72
CA ARG A 4 -13.84 5.56 -9.25
C ARG A 4 -12.92 5.37 -10.45
N THR A 5 -12.69 6.44 -11.19
CA THR A 5 -11.88 6.46 -12.40
C THR A 5 -10.51 7.11 -12.14
N PHE A 6 -9.51 6.78 -12.96
CA PHE A 6 -8.19 7.38 -12.83
C PHE A 6 -8.18 8.79 -13.43
N ALA A 7 -8.46 9.80 -12.61
CA ALA A 7 -8.53 11.21 -13.04
C ALA A 7 -7.18 11.74 -13.55
N ILE A 8 -7.20 12.87 -14.26
CA ILE A 8 -5.98 13.52 -14.79
C ILE A 8 -5.05 14.02 -13.67
N GLN A 9 -5.61 14.26 -12.48
CA GLN A 9 -4.90 14.60 -11.24
C GLN A 9 -4.14 13.41 -10.65
N ASN A 10 -4.50 12.18 -11.03
CA ASN A 10 -3.94 10.95 -10.47
C ASN A 10 -2.74 10.45 -11.27
N LEU A 11 -2.99 9.90 -12.46
CA LEU A 11 -1.98 9.29 -13.34
C LEU A 11 -0.99 8.38 -12.58
N PRO A 12 -1.46 7.27 -11.96
CA PRO A 12 -0.61 6.36 -11.22
C PRO A 12 0.17 5.43 -12.15
N TYR A 13 1.28 4.91 -11.64
CA TYR A 13 2.28 4.15 -12.38
C TYR A 13 2.12 2.64 -12.15
N GLY A 14 2.15 1.84 -13.19
CA GLY A 14 1.99 0.38 -13.11
C GLY A 14 2.76 -0.34 -14.21
N VAL A 15 2.81 -1.67 -14.13
CA VAL A 15 3.42 -2.52 -15.16
C VAL A 15 2.36 -3.46 -15.70
N ILE A 16 2.27 -3.55 -17.03
CA ILE A 16 1.23 -4.30 -17.73
C ILE A 16 1.77 -5.26 -18.77
N SER A 17 1.02 -6.30 -19.08
CA SER A 17 1.12 -7.04 -20.35
C SER A 17 -0.26 -7.11 -21.01
N HIS A 18 -0.28 -7.24 -22.34
CA HIS A 18 -1.54 -7.38 -23.08
C HIS A 18 -1.94 -8.85 -23.16
N GLU A 19 -3.16 -9.19 -22.73
CA GLU A 19 -3.60 -10.60 -22.54
C GLU A 19 -3.50 -11.46 -23.80
N THR A 20 -3.70 -10.86 -24.99
CA THR A 20 -3.73 -11.59 -26.26
C THR A 20 -2.36 -11.76 -26.93
N ARG A 21 -1.28 -11.26 -26.31
CA ARG A 21 0.09 -11.34 -26.86
C ARG A 21 0.99 -12.02 -25.84
N THR A 22 0.97 -13.34 -25.80
CA THR A 22 1.75 -14.20 -24.90
C THR A 22 3.28 -14.04 -25.00
N GLN A 23 3.78 -13.14 -25.85
CA GLN A 23 5.19 -12.78 -26.02
C GLN A 23 5.48 -11.28 -25.77
N ASP A 24 4.48 -10.45 -25.44
CA ASP A 24 4.73 -9.05 -25.09
C ASP A 24 5.44 -9.00 -23.73
N LEU A 25 6.66 -8.46 -23.72
CA LEU A 25 7.38 -8.14 -22.50
C LEU A 25 6.55 -7.17 -21.65
N PRO A 26 6.60 -7.25 -20.31
CA PRO A 26 5.96 -6.29 -19.42
C PRO A 26 6.35 -4.85 -19.78
N LYS A 27 5.39 -3.93 -19.76
CA LYS A 27 5.55 -2.54 -20.19
C LYS A 27 5.20 -1.58 -19.06
N LEU A 28 5.92 -0.47 -19.03
CA LEU A 28 5.63 0.67 -18.17
C LEU A 28 4.34 1.34 -18.64
N ALA A 29 3.38 1.50 -17.72
CA ALA A 29 2.11 2.13 -18.02
C ALA A 29 1.67 3.14 -16.96
N VAL A 30 0.80 4.05 -17.38
CA VAL A 30 0.12 5.01 -16.51
C VAL A 30 -1.38 4.84 -16.66
N ALA A 31 -2.14 4.80 -15.57
CA ALA A 31 -3.60 4.70 -15.67
C ALA A 31 -4.25 6.07 -15.91
N TYR A 32 -5.19 6.14 -16.85
CA TYR A 32 -6.02 7.32 -17.10
C TYR A 32 -7.41 6.92 -17.57
N LYS A 33 -8.44 7.36 -16.85
CA LYS A 33 -9.84 6.92 -17.00
C LYS A 33 -9.89 5.38 -16.98
N ASP A 34 -10.38 4.77 -18.05
CA ASP A 34 -10.53 3.32 -18.19
C ASP A 34 -9.40 2.66 -19.00
N PHE A 35 -8.27 3.37 -19.17
CA PHE A 35 -7.14 2.92 -19.99
C PHE A 35 -5.85 2.85 -19.18
N ALA A 36 -5.06 1.82 -19.45
CA ALA A 36 -3.63 1.82 -19.21
C ALA A 36 -2.93 2.42 -20.43
N ILE A 37 -2.14 3.47 -20.20
CA ILE A 37 -1.39 4.17 -21.24
C ILE A 37 0.01 3.57 -21.32
N ASP A 38 0.33 2.88 -22.41
CA ASP A 38 1.69 2.40 -22.72
C ASP A 38 2.60 3.62 -22.87
N VAL A 39 3.50 3.79 -21.89
CA VAL A 39 4.32 5.00 -21.78
C VAL A 39 5.29 5.10 -22.93
N LEU A 40 5.96 4.01 -23.30
CA LEU A 40 6.93 4.04 -24.40
C LEU A 40 6.25 4.32 -25.74
N GLN A 41 5.07 3.73 -25.95
CA GLN A 41 4.29 3.98 -27.15
C GLN A 41 3.85 5.45 -27.22
N LEU A 42 3.35 6.02 -26.12
CA LEU A 42 2.92 7.42 -26.03
C LEU A 42 4.08 8.40 -26.23
N THR A 43 5.23 8.15 -25.60
CA THR A 43 6.40 9.04 -25.72
C THR A 43 6.94 9.05 -27.15
N THR A 44 6.93 7.90 -27.82
CA THR A 44 7.37 7.78 -29.21
C THR A 44 6.45 8.52 -30.19
N THR A 45 5.13 8.50 -29.97
CA THR A 45 4.16 9.11 -30.88
C THR A 45 3.91 10.59 -30.60
N ASP A 46 3.77 10.97 -29.33
CA ASP A 46 3.14 12.24 -28.95
C ASP A 46 4.11 13.24 -28.28
N PHE A 47 5.31 12.79 -27.91
CA PHE A 47 6.33 13.63 -27.27
C PHE A 47 7.44 14.05 -28.25
N THR A 48 7.20 13.92 -29.55
CA THR A 48 8.18 14.15 -30.62
C THR A 48 8.75 15.58 -30.66
N HIS A 49 7.99 16.57 -30.17
CA HIS A 49 8.43 17.96 -30.04
C HIS A 49 9.51 18.16 -28.97
N LEU A 50 9.74 17.18 -28.09
CA LEU A 50 10.75 17.21 -27.04
C LEU A 50 12.02 16.43 -27.40
N LYS A 51 12.12 15.87 -28.61
CA LYS A 51 13.22 14.97 -29.01
C LYS A 51 14.63 15.57 -28.83
N ASP A 52 14.76 16.90 -28.93
CA ASP A 52 16.04 17.61 -28.82
C ASP A 52 16.27 18.19 -27.40
N ASN A 53 15.37 17.92 -26.45
CA ASN A 53 15.48 18.34 -25.05
C ASN A 53 16.32 17.33 -24.24
N GLU A 54 17.39 17.80 -23.58
CA GLU A 54 18.31 16.95 -22.82
C GLU A 54 17.65 16.18 -21.67
N GLN A 55 16.73 16.81 -20.93
CA GLN A 55 15.97 16.14 -19.88
C GLN A 55 15.12 15.01 -20.48
N TRP A 56 14.53 15.27 -21.65
CA TRP A 56 13.70 14.30 -22.34
C TRP A 56 14.50 13.14 -22.90
N THR A 57 15.69 13.38 -23.45
CA THR A 57 16.62 12.32 -23.86
C THR A 57 16.91 11.37 -22.70
N THR A 58 17.16 11.91 -21.51
CA THR A 58 17.40 11.11 -20.29
C THR A 58 16.17 10.30 -19.89
N ILE A 59 14.99 10.93 -19.83
CA ILE A 59 13.74 10.24 -19.46
C ILE A 59 13.39 9.14 -20.48
N ASN A 60 13.40 9.45 -21.78
CA ASN A 60 13.05 8.51 -22.84
C ASN A 60 14.03 7.34 -22.92
N SER A 61 15.33 7.59 -22.76
CA SER A 61 16.35 6.53 -22.67
C SER A 61 16.08 5.61 -21.47
N THR A 62 15.70 6.16 -20.32
CA THR A 62 15.36 5.38 -19.13
C THR A 62 14.14 4.49 -19.38
N LEU A 63 13.06 5.06 -19.91
CA LEU A 63 11.80 4.36 -20.17
C LEU A 63 11.93 3.27 -21.26
N SER A 64 12.77 3.49 -22.28
CA SER A 64 12.91 2.56 -23.41
C SER A 64 13.72 1.29 -23.07
N ASN A 65 14.53 1.33 -22.02
CA ASN A 65 15.47 0.25 -21.68
C ASN A 65 15.03 -0.61 -20.49
N HIS A 66 13.85 -0.35 -19.90
CA HIS A 66 13.40 -1.01 -18.68
C HIS A 66 11.93 -1.43 -18.76
N THR A 67 11.62 -2.54 -18.08
CA THR A 67 10.26 -3.09 -17.98
C THR A 67 9.63 -2.89 -16.60
N THR A 68 10.39 -2.31 -15.66
CA THR A 68 9.96 -1.96 -14.30
C THR A 68 10.32 -0.51 -13.96
N TRP A 69 9.67 0.07 -12.95
CA TRP A 69 9.84 1.47 -12.60
C TRP A 69 11.14 1.78 -11.84
N ASN A 70 11.98 0.79 -11.49
CA ASN A 70 13.20 0.98 -10.69
C ASN A 70 14.10 2.11 -11.22
N ALA A 71 14.44 2.07 -12.51
CA ALA A 71 15.34 3.05 -13.12
C ALA A 71 14.72 4.45 -13.20
N PHE A 72 13.44 4.54 -13.58
CA PHE A 72 12.71 5.82 -13.61
C PHE A 72 12.54 6.42 -12.21
N ALA A 73 12.26 5.58 -11.20
CA ALA A 73 12.17 6.01 -9.81
C ALA A 73 13.50 6.53 -9.26
N SER A 74 14.62 6.16 -9.88
CA SER A 74 15.96 6.65 -9.48
C SER A 74 16.30 8.02 -10.08
N LEU A 75 15.49 8.50 -11.04
CA LEU A 75 15.62 9.84 -11.59
C LEU A 75 15.30 10.90 -10.52
N SER A 76 15.88 12.09 -10.69
CA SER A 76 15.60 13.22 -9.81
C SER A 76 14.11 13.59 -9.83
N SER A 77 13.62 14.13 -8.71
CA SER A 77 12.26 14.64 -8.56
C SER A 77 11.89 15.64 -9.67
N ASN A 78 12.84 16.45 -10.14
CA ASN A 78 12.67 17.36 -11.27
C ASN A 78 12.33 16.64 -12.58
N LEU A 79 13.04 15.56 -12.91
CA LEU A 79 12.77 14.78 -14.14
C LEU A 79 11.44 14.05 -14.05
N ARG A 80 11.13 13.45 -12.90
CA ARG A 80 9.84 12.77 -12.66
C ARG A 80 8.66 13.75 -12.74
N SER A 81 8.81 14.94 -12.14
CA SER A 81 7.83 16.02 -12.21
C SER A 81 7.65 16.54 -13.64
N ALA A 82 8.74 16.70 -14.41
CA ALA A 82 8.69 17.11 -15.81
C ALA A 82 7.94 16.08 -16.67
N PHE A 83 8.23 14.79 -16.49
CA PHE A 83 7.51 13.69 -17.16
C PHE A 83 6.01 13.74 -16.84
N ARG A 84 5.64 13.84 -15.55
CA ARG A 84 4.24 13.93 -15.12
C ARG A 84 3.52 15.14 -15.70
N LYS A 85 4.17 16.31 -15.70
CA LYS A 85 3.61 17.54 -16.29
C LYS A 85 3.33 17.34 -17.78
N GLN A 86 4.24 16.70 -18.49
CA GLN A 86 4.07 16.43 -19.90
C GLN A 86 2.98 15.40 -20.19
N LEU A 87 2.87 14.32 -19.39
CA LEU A 87 1.73 13.39 -19.45
C LEU A 87 0.41 14.14 -19.30
N ARG A 88 0.28 15.00 -18.28
CA ARG A 88 -0.94 15.81 -18.07
C ARG A 88 -1.25 16.66 -19.30
N PHE A 89 -0.25 17.33 -19.87
CA PHE A 89 -0.42 18.15 -21.05
C PHE A 89 -0.92 17.36 -22.26
N VAL A 90 -0.26 16.25 -22.60
CA VAL A 90 -0.62 15.42 -23.76
C VAL A 90 -2.00 14.79 -23.60
N LEU A 91 -2.26 14.16 -22.44
CA LEU A 91 -3.55 13.51 -22.18
C LEU A 91 -4.71 14.52 -22.15
N SER A 92 -4.49 15.73 -21.62
CA SER A 92 -5.50 16.81 -21.67
C SER A 92 -5.72 17.30 -23.10
N SER A 93 -4.66 17.39 -23.91
CA SER A 93 -4.76 17.76 -25.33
C SER A 93 -5.56 16.73 -26.12
N HIS A 94 -5.33 15.44 -25.87
CA HIS A 94 -6.13 14.35 -26.43
C HIS A 94 -7.60 14.46 -26.01
N ALA A 95 -7.88 14.67 -24.72
CA ALA A 95 -9.24 14.79 -24.21
C ALA A 95 -10.02 15.98 -24.79
N ASN A 96 -9.33 17.07 -25.14
CA ASN A 96 -9.92 18.28 -25.72
C ASN A 96 -9.94 18.29 -27.26
N SER A 97 -9.31 17.31 -27.91
CA SER A 97 -9.21 17.25 -29.37
C SER A 97 -10.49 16.67 -29.99
N THR A 98 -11.06 17.41 -30.94
CA THR A 98 -12.25 16.97 -31.68
C THR A 98 -11.92 15.74 -32.53
N GLY A 99 -12.56 14.60 -32.23
CA GLY A 99 -12.36 13.36 -33.00
C GLY A 99 -11.27 12.44 -32.45
N PHE A 100 -10.60 12.79 -31.35
CA PHE A 100 -9.72 11.84 -30.66
C PHE A 100 -10.55 10.67 -30.11
N ASN A 101 -10.14 9.45 -30.46
CA ASN A 101 -10.73 8.22 -29.94
C ASN A 101 -9.65 7.39 -29.25
N PRO A 102 -9.67 7.29 -27.90
CA PRO A 102 -8.73 6.49 -27.13
C PRO A 102 -8.56 5.07 -27.68
N SER A 103 -9.66 4.38 -28.00
CA SER A 103 -9.63 2.99 -28.48
C SER A 103 -8.96 2.78 -29.84
N ARG A 104 -8.65 3.87 -30.57
CA ARG A 104 -7.90 3.81 -31.84
C ARG A 104 -6.44 4.24 -31.68
N HIS A 105 -6.06 4.76 -30.51
CA HIS A 105 -4.70 5.23 -30.26
C HIS A 105 -3.83 4.05 -29.79
N PRO A 106 -2.65 3.82 -30.40
CA PRO A 106 -1.84 2.62 -30.10
C PRO A 106 -1.34 2.56 -28.65
N ALA A 107 -1.21 3.71 -27.99
CA ALA A 107 -0.80 3.78 -26.58
C ALA A 107 -1.92 3.50 -25.58
N TYR A 108 -3.19 3.49 -25.97
CA TYR A 108 -4.33 3.38 -25.04
C TYR A 108 -4.85 1.96 -25.04
N LEU A 109 -4.59 1.23 -23.96
CA LEU A 109 -5.04 -0.15 -23.77
C LEU A 109 -6.17 -0.15 -22.75
N PRO A 110 -7.36 -0.73 -23.03
CA PRO A 110 -8.42 -0.83 -22.04
C PRO A 110 -7.94 -1.57 -20.79
N LEU A 111 -8.28 -1.07 -19.60
CA LEU A 111 -7.86 -1.70 -18.33
C LEU A 111 -8.37 -3.15 -18.19
N ALA A 112 -9.49 -3.47 -18.84
CA ALA A 112 -10.07 -4.81 -18.85
C ALA A 112 -9.31 -5.81 -19.75
N GLU A 113 -8.36 -5.36 -20.58
CA GLU A 113 -7.60 -6.18 -21.54
C GLU A 113 -6.12 -6.33 -21.17
N VAL A 114 -5.72 -5.82 -20.00
CA VAL A 114 -4.35 -5.86 -19.52
C VAL A 114 -4.22 -6.70 -18.25
N THR A 115 -3.14 -7.46 -18.18
CA THR A 115 -2.71 -8.12 -16.94
C THR A 115 -1.73 -7.22 -16.21
N MET A 116 -2.00 -6.94 -14.94
CA MET A 116 -1.11 -6.17 -14.08
C MET A 116 0.01 -7.03 -13.51
N HIS A 117 1.20 -6.45 -13.37
CA HIS A 117 2.36 -7.04 -12.69
C HIS A 117 2.78 -6.19 -11.50
N LEU A 118 3.73 -6.68 -10.70
CA LEU A 118 4.37 -5.85 -9.70
C LEU A 118 5.12 -4.68 -10.38
N PRO A 119 5.04 -3.46 -9.85
CA PRO A 119 5.55 -2.26 -10.53
C PRO A 119 7.09 -2.14 -10.51
N PHE A 120 7.75 -2.89 -9.64
CA PHE A 120 9.20 -2.87 -9.43
C PHE A 120 9.75 -4.30 -9.34
N ASP A 121 11.04 -4.43 -9.67
CA ASP A 121 11.87 -5.53 -9.18
C ASP A 121 12.27 -5.20 -7.73
N THR A 122 11.45 -5.64 -6.78
CA THR A 122 11.60 -5.32 -5.35
C THR A 122 12.64 -6.24 -4.70
N ARG A 123 13.61 -5.63 -4.01
CA ARG A 123 14.67 -6.36 -3.30
C ARG A 123 14.33 -6.57 -1.83
N ASN A 124 13.78 -5.57 -1.17
CA ASN A 124 13.45 -5.63 0.24
C ASN A 124 11.99 -5.21 0.50
N TYR A 125 11.38 -5.87 1.47
CA TYR A 125 10.12 -5.49 2.07
C TYR A 125 10.34 -5.42 3.58
N SER A 126 10.01 -4.28 4.17
CA SER A 126 9.98 -4.09 5.63
C SER A 126 8.60 -3.61 6.03
N ASP A 127 8.17 -3.99 7.22
CA ASP A 127 6.81 -3.74 7.68
C ASP A 127 6.83 -3.08 9.05
N PHE A 128 6.18 -1.94 9.15
CA PHE A 128 6.18 -1.11 10.35
C PHE A 128 4.99 -1.42 11.26
N ALA A 129 4.98 -0.81 12.45
CA ALA A 129 3.83 -0.80 13.35
C ALA A 129 3.50 0.63 13.77
N CYS A 130 2.98 1.46 12.85
CA CYS A 130 2.89 2.92 13.04
C CYS A 130 1.54 3.46 13.53
N SER A 131 0.49 2.63 13.65
CA SER A 131 -0.80 3.03 14.24
C SER A 131 -0.82 2.81 15.75
N TYR A 132 -1.05 3.89 16.51
CA TYR A 132 -1.21 3.80 17.96
C TYR A 132 -2.46 3.00 18.35
N GLU A 133 -3.57 3.26 17.67
CA GLU A 133 -4.84 2.56 17.94
C GLU A 133 -4.67 1.05 17.73
N HIS A 134 -4.03 0.64 16.63
CA HIS A 134 -3.74 -0.77 16.38
C HIS A 134 -2.87 -1.38 17.49
N ALA A 135 -1.74 -0.74 17.82
CA ALA A 135 -0.83 -1.23 18.86
C ALA A 135 -1.53 -1.36 20.23
N SER A 136 -2.35 -0.37 20.60
CA SER A 136 -3.13 -0.34 21.83
C SER A 136 -4.21 -1.43 21.85
N ASN A 137 -4.97 -1.58 20.76
CA ASN A 137 -6.06 -2.54 20.63
C ASN A 137 -5.56 -3.98 20.66
N CYS A 138 -4.56 -4.30 19.84
CA CYS A 138 -3.97 -5.63 19.78
C CYS A 138 -3.39 -6.04 21.15
N SER A 139 -2.72 -5.13 21.85
CA SER A 139 -2.18 -5.42 23.19
C SER A 139 -3.27 -5.77 24.20
N LYS A 140 -4.40 -5.06 24.20
CA LYS A 140 -5.57 -5.37 25.04
C LYS A 140 -6.15 -6.75 24.69
N VAL A 141 -6.35 -7.05 23.41
CA VAL A 141 -6.89 -8.34 22.95
C VAL A 141 -5.95 -9.50 23.33
N MET A 142 -4.64 -9.29 23.24
CA MET A 142 -3.63 -10.30 23.58
C MET A 142 -3.36 -10.41 25.08
N ASN A 143 -3.97 -9.57 25.92
CA ASN A 143 -3.65 -9.46 27.35
C ASN A 143 -2.14 -9.24 27.61
N ILE A 144 -1.52 -8.42 26.77
CA ILE A 144 -0.13 -7.97 26.92
C ILE A 144 -0.16 -6.52 27.39
N SER A 145 0.66 -6.19 28.39
CA SER A 145 0.78 -4.79 28.85
C SER A 145 1.39 -3.94 27.73
N PHE A 146 0.61 -3.00 27.19
CA PHE A 146 1.15 -1.91 26.38
C PHE A 146 1.51 -0.77 27.32
N ASN A 147 2.80 -0.65 27.63
CA ASN A 147 3.22 0.46 28.48
C ASN A 147 2.98 1.79 27.76
N THR A 148 2.04 2.61 28.24
CA THR A 148 1.77 3.93 27.68
C THR A 148 2.72 5.02 28.18
N ASP A 149 3.70 4.66 29.01
CA ASP A 149 4.74 5.59 29.46
C ASP A 149 5.52 6.13 28.26
N SER A 150 5.91 7.40 28.35
CA SER A 150 6.69 8.09 27.31
C SER A 150 8.05 7.44 27.02
N GLY A 151 8.52 6.54 27.89
CA GLY A 151 9.76 5.77 27.72
C GLY A 151 9.58 4.44 26.97
N ASN A 152 8.36 4.03 26.62
CA ASN A 152 8.15 2.86 25.78
C ASN A 152 8.75 3.11 24.39
N SER A 153 9.53 2.15 23.89
CA SER A 153 10.22 2.26 22.60
C SER A 153 9.28 2.58 21.45
N TRP A 154 8.02 2.12 21.48
CA TRP A 154 7.05 2.40 20.43
C TRP A 154 6.78 3.90 20.21
N PHE A 155 6.81 4.72 21.27
CA PHE A 155 6.64 6.19 21.17
C PHE A 155 7.95 6.92 20.84
N VAL A 156 9.09 6.24 20.86
CA VAL A 156 10.42 6.84 20.65
C VAL A 156 11.00 6.48 19.28
N LEU A 157 10.65 5.32 18.74
CA LEU A 157 11.05 4.87 17.40
C LEU A 157 9.90 4.16 16.68
N PRO A 158 9.77 4.32 15.36
CA PRO A 158 8.82 3.55 14.56
C PRO A 158 9.34 2.10 14.45
N GLN A 159 8.70 1.19 15.19
CA GLN A 159 9.07 -0.23 15.19
C GLN A 159 8.85 -0.85 13.81
N VAL A 160 9.79 -1.70 13.39
CA VAL A 160 9.82 -2.31 12.05
C VAL A 160 10.47 -3.68 12.12
N TYR A 161 10.05 -4.59 11.24
CA TYR A 161 10.70 -5.87 10.99
C TYR A 161 10.86 -6.10 9.48
N ASN A 162 11.77 -7.02 9.12
CA ASN A 162 11.92 -7.42 7.71
C ASN A 162 10.77 -8.35 7.34
N GLY A 163 9.97 -7.95 6.37
CA GLY A 163 8.93 -8.77 5.77
C GLY A 163 9.52 -9.78 4.77
N ARG A 164 8.65 -10.51 4.07
CA ARG A 164 9.06 -11.50 3.08
C ARG A 164 8.83 -11.01 1.65
N THR A 165 9.88 -10.55 1.00
CA THR A 165 9.81 -10.03 -0.38
C THR A 165 9.32 -11.06 -1.40
N SER A 166 9.70 -12.34 -1.25
CA SER A 166 9.35 -13.38 -2.21
C SER A 166 7.86 -13.74 -2.25
N SER A 167 7.09 -13.27 -1.27
CA SER A 167 5.64 -13.48 -1.17
C SER A 167 4.83 -12.20 -1.41
N LEU A 168 5.48 -11.12 -1.86
CA LEU A 168 4.75 -9.98 -2.41
C LEU A 168 4.02 -10.41 -3.69
N ALA A 169 2.74 -10.09 -3.78
CA ALA A 169 1.92 -10.45 -4.93
C ALA A 169 1.02 -9.31 -5.35
N VAL A 170 0.74 -9.24 -6.66
CA VAL A 170 -0.20 -8.26 -7.20
C VAL A 170 -1.63 -8.61 -6.78
N SER A 171 -2.46 -7.58 -6.57
CA SER A 171 -3.90 -7.67 -6.34
C SER A 171 -4.59 -8.69 -7.25
N GLY A 172 -5.50 -9.49 -6.68
CA GLY A 172 -6.21 -10.58 -7.36
C GLY A 172 -5.54 -11.94 -7.22
N THR A 173 -4.27 -12.00 -6.77
CA THR A 173 -3.62 -13.28 -6.46
C THR A 173 -4.38 -14.01 -5.33
N PRO A 174 -4.79 -15.27 -5.50
CA PRO A 174 -5.50 -16.02 -4.46
C PRO A 174 -4.65 -16.20 -3.19
N VAL A 175 -5.32 -16.12 -2.04
CA VAL A 175 -4.71 -16.25 -0.71
C VAL A 175 -4.87 -17.68 -0.24
N LYS A 176 -3.80 -18.47 -0.36
CA LYS A 176 -3.85 -19.86 0.11
C LYS A 176 -3.77 -19.90 1.63
N ARG A 177 -4.79 -20.46 2.30
CA ARG A 177 -4.74 -20.65 3.76
C ARG A 177 -3.48 -21.43 4.14
N PRO A 178 -2.60 -20.87 4.98
CA PRO A 178 -1.34 -21.51 5.29
C PRO A 178 -1.51 -22.65 6.30
N HIS A 179 -0.55 -23.58 6.26
CA HIS A 179 -0.32 -24.50 7.36
C HIS A 179 0.80 -23.96 8.25
N GLY A 180 0.74 -24.26 9.53
CA GLY A 180 1.83 -23.98 10.46
C GLY A 180 1.70 -24.78 11.74
N ILE A 181 2.54 -24.46 12.72
CA ILE A 181 2.65 -25.20 13.98
C ILE A 181 2.05 -24.35 15.09
N PHE A 182 0.98 -24.82 15.71
CA PHE A 182 0.36 -24.18 16.88
C PHE A 182 -0.55 -25.19 17.60
N PRO A 183 -0.83 -25.00 18.90
CA PRO A 183 -1.82 -25.78 19.63
C PRO A 183 -3.23 -25.24 19.41
N LEU A 184 -4.23 -26.12 19.28
CA LEU A 184 -5.64 -25.71 19.11
C LEU A 184 -6.21 -25.08 20.39
N LYS A 185 -5.76 -25.55 21.56
CA LYS A 185 -6.08 -24.95 22.86
C LYS A 185 -4.82 -24.69 23.67
N LYS A 186 -4.91 -23.69 24.54
CA LYS A 186 -3.84 -23.35 25.48
C LYS A 186 -3.53 -24.57 26.37
N GLY A 187 -2.26 -24.98 26.37
CA GLY A 187 -1.78 -26.13 27.16
C GLY A 187 -1.79 -27.48 26.43
N GLU A 188 -2.33 -27.56 25.21
CA GLU A 188 -2.22 -28.75 24.37
C GLU A 188 -0.88 -28.79 23.60
N THR A 189 -0.52 -29.97 23.08
CA THR A 189 0.64 -30.13 22.20
C THR A 189 0.38 -29.47 20.85
N ALA A 190 1.36 -28.70 20.35
CA ALA A 190 1.27 -28.09 19.03
C ALA A 190 1.36 -29.14 17.91
N THR A 191 0.57 -28.96 16.86
CA THR A 191 0.55 -29.82 15.68
C THR A 191 0.71 -29.00 14.40
N PHE A 192 1.22 -29.61 13.34
CA PHE A 192 1.25 -29.00 12.01
C PHE A 192 -0.15 -29.10 11.36
N GLN A 193 -0.82 -27.97 11.16
CA GLN A 193 -2.22 -27.91 10.73
C GLN A 193 -2.55 -26.59 10.02
N ALA A 194 -3.70 -26.53 9.36
CA ALA A 194 -4.17 -25.31 8.70
C ALA A 194 -4.50 -24.20 9.71
N GLU A 195 -4.15 -22.96 9.38
CA GLU A 195 -4.46 -21.77 10.19
C GLU A 195 -5.97 -21.60 10.40
N ASN A 196 -6.39 -21.36 11.64
CA ASN A 196 -7.81 -21.22 12.02
C ASN A 196 -8.23 -19.79 12.36
N LYS A 197 -7.31 -18.82 12.30
CA LYS A 197 -7.52 -17.39 12.55
C LYS A 197 -6.78 -16.57 11.49
N LEU A 198 -7.16 -16.78 10.22
CA LEU A 198 -6.61 -16.02 9.09
C LEU A 198 -7.24 -14.62 9.07
N ASP A 199 -6.41 -13.62 8.92
CA ASP A 199 -6.79 -12.21 9.06
C ASP A 199 -6.21 -11.38 7.90
N PHE A 200 -6.77 -10.19 7.72
CA PHE A 200 -6.22 -9.15 6.84
C PHE A 200 -5.61 -8.03 7.69
N GLU A 201 -4.75 -7.24 7.08
CA GLU A 201 -4.25 -5.99 7.67
C GLU A 201 -4.37 -4.89 6.62
N LEU A 202 -5.20 -3.87 6.90
CA LEU A 202 -5.37 -2.73 6.00
C LEU A 202 -4.19 -1.78 6.13
N GLU A 203 -3.35 -1.73 5.11
CA GLU A 203 -2.11 -0.96 5.07
C GLU A 203 -1.92 -0.17 3.78
N MET A 204 -0.87 0.64 3.76
CA MET A 204 -0.29 1.19 2.54
C MET A 204 1.18 0.78 2.40
N GLY A 205 1.63 0.63 1.15
CA GLY A 205 3.04 0.41 0.83
C GLY A 205 3.70 1.71 0.40
N VAL A 206 4.78 2.11 1.06
CA VAL A 206 5.63 3.24 0.70
C VAL A 206 6.76 2.75 -0.19
N TRP A 207 6.80 3.23 -1.45
CA TRP A 207 7.78 2.78 -2.43
C TRP A 207 9.01 3.69 -2.44
N VAL A 208 10.20 3.10 -2.28
CA VAL A 208 11.46 3.84 -2.32
C VAL A 208 11.80 4.27 -3.74
N SER A 209 12.14 5.55 -3.90
CA SER A 209 12.62 6.20 -5.12
C SER A 209 14.14 6.19 -5.17
N ARG A 210 14.79 7.28 -4.78
CA ARG A 210 16.26 7.39 -4.79
C ARG A 210 16.88 6.44 -3.76
N PRO A 211 17.99 5.76 -4.10
CA PRO A 211 18.68 4.92 -3.14
C PRO A 211 19.23 5.74 -1.98
N VAL A 212 19.42 5.07 -0.85
CA VAL A 212 20.33 5.52 0.21
C VAL A 212 21.47 4.51 0.23
N GLU A 213 22.70 4.99 0.08
CA GLU A 213 23.87 4.12 0.09
C GLU A 213 24.06 3.46 1.47
N ARG A 214 24.64 2.26 1.47
CA ARG A 214 24.96 1.57 2.72
C ARG A 214 25.92 2.43 3.56
N ALA A 215 25.69 2.44 4.87
CA ALA A 215 26.38 3.25 5.87
C ALA A 215 26.11 4.77 5.80
N GLU A 216 25.28 5.24 4.86
CA GLU A 216 24.76 6.60 4.84
C GLU A 216 23.42 6.70 5.57
N ARG A 217 23.09 7.92 6.02
CA ARG A 217 21.81 8.23 6.66
C ARG A 217 20.98 9.13 5.75
N LEU A 218 19.67 9.08 5.92
CA LEU A 218 18.74 9.99 5.26
C LEU A 218 18.40 11.13 6.24
N ASP A 219 18.61 12.38 5.81
CA ASP A 219 18.06 13.53 6.54
C ASP A 219 16.55 13.55 6.31
N ILE A 220 15.79 13.72 7.39
CA ILE A 220 14.32 13.73 7.31
C ILE A 220 13.81 14.81 6.35
N THR A 221 14.53 15.92 6.16
CA THR A 221 14.14 16.97 5.19
C THR A 221 14.10 16.47 3.75
N ASP A 222 14.88 15.44 3.43
CA ASP A 222 15.00 14.88 2.08
C ASP A 222 14.06 13.68 1.88
N ALA A 223 13.32 13.27 2.91
CA ALA A 223 12.48 12.06 2.89
C ALA A 223 11.52 11.98 1.68
N LYS A 224 10.94 13.12 1.28
CA LYS A 224 10.04 13.20 0.11
C LYS A 224 10.75 12.83 -1.20
N GLU A 225 12.03 13.16 -1.37
CA GLU A 225 12.79 12.81 -2.58
C GLU A 225 13.04 11.30 -2.71
N HIS A 226 13.03 10.60 -1.58
CA HIS A 226 13.25 9.16 -1.49
C HIS A 226 11.95 8.35 -1.56
N ILE A 227 10.78 8.99 -1.64
CA ILE A 227 9.50 8.33 -1.85
C ILE A 227 9.10 8.48 -3.33
N PHE A 228 8.83 7.35 -3.98
CA PHE A 228 8.31 7.32 -5.34
C PHE A 228 6.79 7.56 -5.34
N GLY A 229 6.09 6.89 -4.43
CA GLY A 229 4.64 6.96 -4.30
C GLY A 229 4.12 5.90 -3.33
N LEU A 230 2.80 5.75 -3.30
CA LEU A 230 2.11 4.85 -2.39
C LEU A 230 1.18 3.87 -3.13
N THR A 231 1.00 2.68 -2.55
CA THR A 231 -0.01 1.69 -2.92
C THR A 231 -0.84 1.29 -1.72
N LEU A 232 -1.97 0.61 -1.93
CA LEU A 232 -2.56 -0.23 -0.91
C LEU A 232 -1.70 -1.47 -0.68
N LEU A 233 -1.66 -1.96 0.55
CA LEU A 233 -1.00 -3.20 0.95
C LEU A 233 -1.93 -3.99 1.88
N ASN A 234 -2.04 -5.30 1.67
CA ASN A 234 -2.72 -6.22 2.59
C ASN A 234 -1.71 -7.23 3.12
N ASP A 235 -1.35 -7.13 4.39
CA ASP A 235 -0.44 -8.06 5.04
C ASP A 235 -1.20 -9.23 5.68
N TRP A 236 -1.48 -10.26 4.87
CA TRP A 236 -2.27 -11.41 5.29
C TRP A 236 -1.63 -12.12 6.48
N SER A 237 -2.42 -12.33 7.52
CA SER A 237 -1.90 -12.66 8.84
C SER A 237 -2.52 -13.92 9.40
N ALA A 238 -1.70 -14.94 9.63
CA ALA A 238 -2.11 -16.19 10.25
C ALA A 238 -1.90 -16.10 11.78
N ARG A 239 -2.95 -15.67 12.51
CA ARG A 239 -2.83 -15.23 13.91
C ARG A 239 -2.48 -16.36 14.89
N SER A 240 -2.93 -17.59 14.64
CA SER A 240 -2.56 -18.71 15.51
C SER A 240 -1.11 -19.12 15.33
N ILE A 241 -0.61 -19.16 14.09
CA ILE A 241 0.83 -19.32 13.80
C ILE A 241 1.61 -18.18 14.46
N GLN A 242 1.19 -16.93 14.26
CA GLN A 242 1.86 -15.74 14.78
C GLN A 242 2.02 -15.81 16.29
N SER A 243 0.92 -16.10 17.00
CA SER A 243 0.90 -16.18 18.46
C SER A 243 1.87 -17.24 19.01
N TYR A 244 2.14 -18.31 18.26
CA TYR A 244 3.02 -19.39 18.68
C TYR A 244 4.49 -19.14 18.32
N GLU A 245 4.78 -18.47 17.20
CA GLU A 245 6.17 -18.28 16.71
C GLU A 245 6.80 -16.93 17.09
N MET A 246 6.00 -15.90 17.35
CA MET A 246 6.47 -14.50 17.34
C MET A 246 7.54 -14.18 18.39
N GLN A 247 7.57 -14.90 19.52
CA GLN A 247 8.53 -14.63 20.59
C GLN A 247 9.79 -15.51 20.46
N PRO A 248 11.01 -14.95 20.55
CA PRO A 248 11.35 -13.53 20.72
C PRO A 248 11.69 -12.79 19.41
N LEU A 249 11.61 -13.46 18.25
CA LEU A 249 12.25 -13.00 17.02
C LEU A 249 11.35 -12.17 16.08
N GLY A 250 10.07 -12.02 16.42
CA GLY A 250 9.06 -11.38 15.58
C GLY A 250 8.31 -12.36 14.68
N PRO A 251 7.32 -11.87 13.92
CA PRO A 251 6.54 -12.69 13.00
C PRO A 251 7.41 -13.23 11.85
N PHE A 252 7.12 -14.45 11.41
CA PHE A 252 7.82 -15.08 10.29
C PHE A 252 6.88 -15.83 9.35
N HIS A 253 6.52 -17.09 9.64
CA HIS A 253 5.62 -17.85 8.77
C HIS A 253 4.20 -17.28 8.74
N SER A 254 3.78 -16.64 9.82
CA SER A 254 2.48 -16.01 9.94
C SER A 254 2.22 -14.85 8.98
N LYS A 255 3.29 -14.23 8.47
CA LYS A 255 3.27 -13.11 7.51
C LYS A 255 3.94 -13.48 6.17
N GLY A 256 4.88 -14.42 6.18
CA GLY A 256 5.68 -14.79 5.01
C GLY A 256 4.98 -15.63 3.94
N THR A 257 3.64 -15.74 3.98
CA THR A 257 2.86 -16.59 3.07
C THR A 257 2.38 -15.82 1.85
N LEU A 258 1.83 -14.62 2.06
CA LEU A 258 1.40 -13.71 1.01
C LEU A 258 1.22 -12.31 1.59
N THR A 259 1.69 -11.31 0.86
CA THR A 259 1.33 -9.90 1.09
C THR A 259 0.86 -9.33 -0.24
N SER A 260 -0.36 -8.82 -0.31
CA SER A 260 -0.94 -8.31 -1.57
C SER A 260 -0.70 -6.81 -1.73
N ILE A 261 -0.42 -6.36 -2.94
CA ILE A 261 -0.22 -4.94 -3.26
C ILE A 261 -1.14 -4.50 -4.42
N SER A 262 -1.77 -3.32 -4.30
CA SER A 262 -2.49 -2.74 -5.44
C SER A 262 -1.53 -2.40 -6.58
N PRO A 263 -1.92 -2.62 -7.84
CA PRO A 263 -0.98 -2.61 -8.96
C PRO A 263 -0.56 -1.20 -9.44
N TRP A 264 -1.26 -0.15 -8.99
CA TRP A 264 -1.05 1.23 -9.42
C TRP A 264 -0.45 2.05 -8.29
N ILE A 265 0.77 2.58 -8.49
CA ILE A 265 1.44 3.46 -7.54
C ILE A 265 0.98 4.89 -7.79
N VAL A 266 0.31 5.48 -6.80
CA VAL A 266 -0.01 6.91 -6.84
C VAL A 266 1.26 7.68 -6.49
N PRO A 267 1.78 8.52 -7.40
CA PRO A 267 3.10 9.13 -7.26
C PRO A 267 3.13 10.24 -6.23
N ILE A 268 4.31 10.46 -5.63
CA ILE A 268 4.54 11.53 -4.66
C ILE A 268 4.13 12.91 -5.22
N GLU A 269 4.34 13.16 -6.51
CA GLU A 269 3.96 14.42 -7.14
C GLU A 269 2.43 14.67 -7.11
N ALA A 270 1.62 13.62 -7.21
CA ALA A 270 0.17 13.74 -7.08
C ALA A 270 -0.26 13.90 -5.61
N LEU A 271 0.42 13.18 -4.71
CA LEU A 271 0.15 13.23 -3.27
C LEU A 271 0.46 14.62 -2.69
N GLU A 272 1.59 15.21 -3.08
CA GLU A 272 1.96 16.57 -2.64
C GLU A 272 1.00 17.64 -3.15
N GLU A 273 0.53 17.53 -4.40
CA GLU A 273 -0.39 18.52 -4.99
C GLU A 273 -1.81 18.43 -4.42
N PHE A 274 -2.30 17.22 -4.11
CA PHE A 274 -3.72 17.01 -3.83
C PHE A 274 -4.05 16.43 -2.44
N ALA A 275 -3.06 15.91 -1.71
CA ALA A 275 -3.30 15.16 -0.48
C ALA A 275 -2.51 15.65 0.73
N ALA A 276 -1.47 16.47 0.56
CA ALA A 276 -0.63 16.95 1.65
C ALA A 276 -1.46 17.59 2.78
N CYS A 277 -1.18 17.20 4.02
CA CYS A 277 -1.94 17.63 5.18
C CYS A 277 -1.16 17.47 6.50
N PRO A 278 -1.66 18.08 7.59
CA PRO A 278 -1.18 17.77 8.93
C PRO A 278 -1.49 16.33 9.32
N ARG A 279 -0.63 15.76 10.18
CA ARG A 279 -0.96 14.50 10.87
C ARG A 279 -2.08 14.74 11.88
N HIS A 280 -3.01 13.80 11.96
CA HIS A 280 -4.12 13.85 12.91
C HIS A 280 -3.67 13.53 14.34
N THR A 281 -2.86 12.48 14.50
CA THR A 281 -2.42 11.96 15.80
C THR A 281 -1.24 12.78 16.35
N PRO A 282 -1.34 13.47 17.49
CA PRO A 282 -0.20 14.17 18.08
C PRO A 282 0.87 13.19 18.57
N GLN A 283 2.15 13.60 18.51
CA GLN A 283 3.25 12.82 19.08
C GLN A 283 3.61 13.37 20.45
N SER A 284 3.52 12.51 21.47
CA SER A 284 3.91 12.79 22.85
C SER A 284 4.60 11.53 23.42
N PRO A 285 5.90 11.59 23.77
CA PRO A 285 6.78 12.76 23.69
C PRO A 285 7.05 13.21 22.24
N PRO A 286 7.60 14.42 22.03
CA PRO A 286 8.06 14.84 20.71
C PRO A 286 9.10 13.85 20.14
N PRO A 287 9.14 13.66 18.81
CA PRO A 287 10.15 12.81 18.19
C PRO A 287 11.58 13.27 18.50
N LEU A 288 12.53 12.33 18.41
CA LEU A 288 13.95 12.67 18.42
C LEU A 288 14.30 13.58 17.23
N PRO A 289 15.36 14.42 17.32
CA PRO A 289 15.64 15.44 16.31
C PRO A 289 15.72 14.94 14.85
N HIS A 290 16.27 13.74 14.64
CA HIS A 290 16.38 13.14 13.29
C HIS A 290 15.05 12.61 12.73
N LEU A 291 14.01 12.48 13.56
CA LEU A 291 12.65 12.10 13.15
C LEU A 291 11.66 13.26 13.26
N ASP A 292 12.13 14.46 13.59
CA ASP A 292 11.30 15.64 13.81
C ASP A 292 11.12 16.45 12.52
N TRP A 293 10.10 16.07 11.74
CA TRP A 293 9.70 16.77 10.52
C TRP A 293 9.15 18.16 10.86
N LYS A 294 9.72 19.22 10.29
CA LYS A 294 9.40 20.60 10.72
C LYS A 294 8.12 21.18 10.13
N ASP A 295 7.76 20.78 8.91
CA ASP A 295 6.58 21.29 8.22
C ASP A 295 5.32 20.52 8.65
N GLN A 296 4.77 20.89 9.80
CA GLN A 296 3.61 20.22 10.40
C GLN A 296 2.33 20.34 9.55
N GLU A 297 2.23 21.33 8.66
CA GLU A 297 1.07 21.49 7.77
C GLU A 297 1.08 20.49 6.61
N HIS A 298 2.25 19.93 6.28
CA HIS A 298 2.45 18.94 5.22
C HIS A 298 3.23 17.72 5.74
N ALA A 299 2.87 17.24 6.93
CA ALA A 299 3.54 16.15 7.62
C ALA A 299 3.19 14.75 7.08
N THR A 300 2.07 14.62 6.37
CA THR A 300 1.57 13.37 5.76
C THR A 300 0.51 13.67 4.69
N TRP A 301 -0.25 12.66 4.25
CA TRP A 301 -1.29 12.78 3.23
C TRP A 301 -2.66 12.32 3.74
N ASN A 302 -3.70 13.06 3.36
CA ASN A 302 -5.09 12.79 3.66
C ASN A 302 -5.65 11.77 2.65
N ILE A 303 -5.49 10.49 2.96
CA ILE A 303 -5.91 9.39 2.10
C ILE A 303 -6.95 8.56 2.83
N ASN A 304 -8.19 8.59 2.36
CA ASN A 304 -9.25 7.74 2.90
C ASN A 304 -8.96 6.30 2.47
N ILE A 305 -9.06 5.37 3.40
CA ILE A 305 -8.80 3.95 3.18
C ILE A 305 -9.95 3.12 3.75
N LYS A 306 -10.28 2.03 3.06
CA LYS A 306 -11.42 1.17 3.41
C LYS A 306 -11.13 -0.30 3.12
N ALA A 307 -11.52 -1.16 4.06
CA ALA A 307 -11.58 -2.61 3.88
C ALA A 307 -13.03 -3.09 3.74
N THR A 308 -13.28 -3.89 2.71
CA THR A 308 -14.57 -4.56 2.46
C THR A 308 -14.36 -6.07 2.46
N LEU A 309 -15.22 -6.80 3.16
CA LEU A 309 -15.30 -8.26 3.12
C LEU A 309 -16.46 -8.66 2.20
N VAL A 310 -16.20 -9.58 1.28
CA VAL A 310 -17.21 -10.28 0.49
C VAL A 310 -17.34 -11.69 1.04
N ARG A 311 -18.51 -12.02 1.62
CA ARG A 311 -18.84 -13.36 2.14
C ARG A 311 -20.18 -13.79 1.60
N ASP A 312 -20.24 -14.99 1.00
CA ASP A 312 -21.44 -15.54 0.36
C ASP A 312 -22.11 -14.58 -0.64
N GLY A 313 -21.29 -13.82 -1.39
CA GLY A 313 -21.76 -12.83 -2.36
C GLY A 313 -22.33 -11.55 -1.76
N LYS A 314 -22.23 -11.34 -0.44
CA LYS A 314 -22.62 -10.09 0.25
C LYS A 314 -21.38 -9.29 0.65
N GLU A 315 -21.45 -7.97 0.47
CA GLU A 315 -20.40 -7.04 0.85
C GLU A 315 -20.64 -6.44 2.24
N TYR A 316 -19.57 -6.34 3.02
CA TYR A 316 -19.55 -5.80 4.37
C TYR A 316 -18.38 -4.83 4.52
N VAL A 317 -18.65 -3.57 4.86
CA VAL A 317 -17.57 -2.60 5.17
C VAL A 317 -17.04 -2.90 6.57
N VAL A 318 -15.79 -3.37 6.63
CA VAL A 318 -15.15 -3.83 7.88
C VAL A 318 -14.38 -2.72 8.58
N SER A 319 -13.71 -1.86 7.81
CA SER A 319 -12.94 -0.74 8.33
C SER A 319 -12.97 0.45 7.39
N GLU A 320 -13.04 1.65 7.95
CA GLU A 320 -12.80 2.94 7.30
C GLU A 320 -11.85 3.76 8.17
N SER A 321 -10.71 4.15 7.61
CA SER A 321 -9.67 4.90 8.31
C SER A 321 -9.01 5.92 7.37
N ASN A 322 -7.93 6.55 7.81
CA ASN A 322 -7.15 7.48 7.01
C ASN A 322 -5.65 7.37 7.30
N LEU A 323 -4.81 7.47 6.26
CA LEU A 323 -3.34 7.44 6.43
C LEU A 323 -2.84 8.52 7.41
N ASN A 324 -3.49 9.68 7.47
CA ASN A 324 -3.07 10.76 8.36
C ASN A 324 -3.30 10.47 9.87
N GLU A 325 -3.93 9.34 10.20
CA GLU A 325 -4.16 8.88 11.58
C GLU A 325 -3.01 8.03 12.13
N LEU A 326 -2.05 7.65 11.28
CA LEU A 326 -0.80 7.06 11.74
C LEU A 326 -0.07 8.00 12.72
N HIS A 327 0.50 7.41 13.78
CA HIS A 327 1.32 8.15 14.74
C HIS A 327 2.68 8.51 14.13
N TRP A 328 3.32 7.53 13.50
CA TRP A 328 4.56 7.68 12.75
C TRP A 328 4.24 7.79 11.25
N THR A 329 4.68 8.87 10.61
CA THR A 329 4.33 9.16 9.21
C THR A 329 5.22 8.38 8.23
N PRO A 330 4.81 8.22 6.97
CA PRO A 330 5.68 7.65 5.93
C PRO A 330 7.04 8.35 5.79
N LEU A 331 7.09 9.67 6.03
CA LEU A 331 8.34 10.44 6.02
C LEU A 331 9.28 9.99 7.15
N GLN A 332 8.73 9.69 8.33
CA GLN A 332 9.50 9.17 9.46
C GLN A 332 9.89 7.71 9.25
N GLN A 333 9.04 6.88 8.63
CA GLN A 333 9.33 5.47 8.31
C GLN A 333 10.56 5.33 7.41
N ILE A 334 10.59 6.05 6.28
CA ILE A 334 11.72 5.98 5.35
C ILE A 334 13.02 6.51 5.97
N THR A 335 12.92 7.59 6.75
CA THR A 335 14.05 8.15 7.49
C THR A 335 14.60 7.17 8.52
N HIS A 336 13.72 6.53 9.29
CA HIS A 336 14.13 5.57 10.31
C HIS A 336 14.79 4.34 9.69
N SER A 337 14.27 3.86 8.55
CA SER A 337 14.82 2.71 7.82
C SER A 337 16.31 2.89 7.47
N ALA A 338 16.73 4.12 7.17
CA ALA A 338 18.13 4.44 6.87
C ALA A 338 18.96 4.87 8.09
N SER A 339 18.36 5.05 9.28
CA SER A 339 19.01 5.72 10.41
C SER A 339 20.22 4.95 10.98
N ALA A 340 20.24 3.63 10.84
CA ALA A 340 21.36 2.78 11.23
C ALA A 340 22.37 2.53 10.10
N GLY A 341 22.17 3.12 8.91
CA GLY A 341 23.04 2.91 7.75
C GLY A 341 22.76 1.63 6.97
N ALA A 342 21.53 1.08 7.04
CA ALA A 342 21.14 -0.13 6.31
C ALA A 342 21.23 0.04 4.78
N GLY A 343 21.04 1.27 4.29
CA GLY A 343 20.81 1.57 2.89
C GLY A 343 19.38 1.27 2.45
N LEU A 344 18.98 1.82 1.32
CA LEU A 344 17.67 1.63 0.69
C LEU A 344 17.85 1.54 -0.82
N SER A 345 17.11 0.64 -1.48
CA SER A 345 17.15 0.46 -2.94
C SER A 345 15.86 0.96 -3.62
N PRO A 346 15.93 1.49 -4.85
CA PRO A 346 14.75 1.83 -5.63
C PRO A 346 13.84 0.61 -5.79
N GLY A 347 12.58 0.76 -5.40
CA GLY A 347 11.60 -0.32 -5.43
C GLY A 347 11.52 -1.17 -4.16
N ASP A 348 12.32 -0.88 -3.14
CA ASP A 348 12.04 -1.39 -1.79
C ASP A 348 10.67 -0.87 -1.31
N VAL A 349 9.96 -1.71 -0.56
CA VAL A 349 8.62 -1.39 -0.03
C VAL A 349 8.68 -1.32 1.48
N LEU A 350 8.12 -0.25 2.04
CA LEU A 350 7.91 -0.10 3.48
C LEU A 350 6.40 -0.16 3.75
N GLY A 351 5.90 -1.24 4.33
CA GLY A 351 4.52 -1.35 4.81
C GLY A 351 4.31 -0.43 6.01
N THR A 352 3.17 0.24 6.07
CA THR A 352 2.90 1.21 7.14
C THR A 352 2.67 0.55 8.51
N GLY A 353 2.38 -0.74 8.53
CA GLY A 353 1.62 -1.37 9.60
C GLY A 353 0.13 -1.08 9.46
N THR A 354 -0.67 -1.96 10.06
CA THR A 354 -2.14 -1.85 10.09
C THR A 354 -2.60 -0.44 10.48
N ILE A 355 -3.38 0.21 9.62
CA ILE A 355 -3.84 1.58 9.81
C ILE A 355 -5.20 1.58 10.50
N SER A 356 -5.19 1.46 11.82
CA SER A 356 -6.41 1.60 12.66
C SER A 356 -6.57 3.01 13.19
N SER A 357 -7.82 3.39 13.47
CA SER A 357 -8.17 4.65 14.11
C SER A 357 -9.36 4.55 15.05
N SER A 358 -9.54 5.60 15.86
CA SER A 358 -10.61 5.69 16.86
C SER A 358 -11.98 6.09 16.27
N ARG A 359 -12.12 6.06 14.94
CA ARG A 359 -13.34 6.43 14.21
C ARG A 359 -14.53 5.58 14.63
N LYS A 360 -15.69 6.23 14.64
CA LYS A 360 -16.99 5.63 14.90
C LYS A 360 -17.97 5.99 13.78
N ASN A 361 -18.88 5.07 13.48
CA ASN A 361 -20.01 5.34 12.58
C ASN A 361 -21.09 6.18 13.31
N ASP A 362 -22.17 6.52 12.60
CA ASP A 362 -23.29 7.32 13.15
C ASP A 362 -23.99 6.64 14.35
N ALA A 363 -23.86 5.32 14.50
CA ALA A 363 -24.37 4.56 15.64
C ALA A 363 -23.41 4.53 16.84
N GLY A 364 -22.24 5.18 16.74
CA GLY A 364 -21.22 5.21 17.79
C GLY A 364 -20.37 3.93 17.87
N GLU A 365 -20.47 3.03 16.89
CA GLU A 365 -19.73 1.78 16.80
C GLU A 365 -18.38 2.02 16.14
N LYS A 366 -17.31 1.38 16.63
CA LYS A 366 -15.96 1.55 16.08
C LYS A 366 -15.94 1.06 14.63
N ASN A 367 -15.68 1.92 13.66
CA ASN A 367 -15.52 1.53 12.25
C ASN A 367 -14.09 1.74 11.74
N GLY A 368 -13.14 2.21 12.58
CA GLY A 368 -11.73 2.35 12.21
C GLY A 368 -10.81 1.18 12.59
N LEU A 369 -11.34 0.00 12.91
CA LEU A 369 -10.51 -1.16 13.31
C LEU A 369 -10.13 -1.98 12.08
N SER A 370 -8.83 -2.05 11.79
CA SER A 370 -8.29 -2.43 10.47
C SER A 370 -7.70 -3.84 10.37
N CYS A 371 -8.00 -4.69 11.36
CA CYS A 371 -7.90 -6.15 11.26
C CYS A 371 -9.01 -6.83 12.11
N LEU A 372 -9.27 -8.11 11.89
CA LEU A 372 -10.28 -8.86 12.65
C LEU A 372 -9.84 -9.15 14.08
N LEU A 373 -8.54 -9.22 14.36
CA LEU A 373 -8.05 -9.38 15.73
C LEU A 373 -8.55 -8.25 16.65
N GLU A 374 -8.52 -6.99 16.19
CA GLU A 374 -9.01 -5.84 16.95
C GLU A 374 -10.52 -5.90 17.22
N ARG A 375 -11.28 -6.61 16.38
CA ARG A 375 -12.74 -6.82 16.55
C ARG A 375 -13.09 -7.71 17.74
N ARG A 376 -12.09 -8.31 18.38
CA ARG A 376 -12.27 -9.10 19.61
C ARG A 376 -12.23 -8.28 20.90
N LEU A 377 -12.11 -6.96 20.83
CA LEU A 377 -12.34 -6.10 21.99
C LEU A 377 -13.82 -6.14 22.41
N ASP A 378 -14.08 -6.02 23.72
CA ASP A 378 -15.43 -6.03 24.28
C ASP A 378 -16.35 -4.94 23.70
N ASP A 379 -15.77 -3.81 23.26
CA ASP A 379 -16.48 -2.64 22.72
C ASP A 379 -16.29 -2.45 21.19
N ALA A 380 -15.93 -3.52 20.46
CA ALA A 380 -15.64 -3.46 19.01
C ALA A 380 -16.73 -4.01 18.09
N LYS A 381 -17.92 -4.29 18.62
CA LYS A 381 -19.08 -4.70 17.81
C LYS A 381 -19.39 -3.65 16.74
N LEU A 382 -19.60 -4.11 15.51
CA LEU A 382 -20.09 -3.32 14.39
C LEU A 382 -21.32 -4.03 13.83
N SER A 383 -22.51 -3.47 14.04
CA SER A 383 -23.81 -4.10 13.77
C SER A 383 -24.05 -4.48 12.31
N THR A 384 -23.30 -3.89 11.39
CA THR A 384 -23.39 -4.17 9.95
C THR A 384 -22.64 -5.43 9.52
N LEU A 385 -21.77 -5.98 10.37
CA LEU A 385 -20.95 -7.16 10.06
C LEU A 385 -21.72 -8.47 10.25
N PRO A 386 -21.31 -9.56 9.56
CA PRO A 386 -21.91 -10.87 9.79
C PRO A 386 -21.64 -11.37 11.21
N ASP A 387 -22.63 -12.06 11.78
CA ASP A 387 -22.52 -12.61 13.14
C ASP A 387 -21.32 -13.56 13.27
N GLY A 388 -20.60 -13.44 14.38
CA GLY A 388 -19.47 -14.29 14.71
C GLY A 388 -18.21 -14.05 13.87
N LEU A 389 -18.12 -12.96 13.09
CA LEU A 389 -16.96 -12.68 12.23
C LEU A 389 -15.65 -12.57 13.04
N ALA A 390 -15.70 -11.91 14.21
CA ALA A 390 -14.52 -11.71 15.05
C ALA A 390 -14.00 -13.02 15.68
N GLU A 391 -14.89 -13.99 15.91
CA GLU A 391 -14.55 -15.31 16.46
C GLU A 391 -14.09 -16.29 15.38
N ARG A 392 -14.71 -16.23 14.20
CA ARG A 392 -14.47 -17.16 13.09
C ARG A 392 -13.33 -16.73 12.18
N PHE A 393 -12.94 -15.46 12.20
CA PHE A 393 -11.95 -14.89 11.28
C PHE A 393 -12.38 -15.07 9.81
N LEU A 394 -11.43 -14.96 8.87
CA LEU A 394 -11.67 -15.22 7.45
C LEU A 394 -11.84 -16.71 7.18
N GLU A 395 -12.91 -17.05 6.46
CA GLU A 395 -13.29 -18.40 6.05
C GLU A 395 -12.89 -18.63 4.58
N ASP A 396 -12.79 -19.90 4.17
CA ASP A 396 -12.48 -20.22 2.78
C ASP A 396 -13.62 -19.73 1.87
N GLY A 397 -13.26 -19.07 0.76
CA GLY A 397 -14.21 -18.46 -0.16
C GLY A 397 -14.49 -16.98 0.10
N ASP A 398 -14.13 -16.44 1.27
CA ASP A 398 -14.15 -15.01 1.52
C ASP A 398 -13.22 -14.26 0.55
N GLU A 399 -13.56 -13.02 0.23
CA GLU A 399 -12.66 -12.08 -0.45
C GLU A 399 -12.54 -10.79 0.35
N VAL A 400 -11.32 -10.31 0.56
CA VAL A 400 -11.10 -8.98 1.14
C VAL A 400 -10.68 -8.03 0.02
N VAL A 401 -11.31 -6.86 -0.02
CA VAL A 401 -11.03 -5.79 -0.98
C VAL A 401 -10.68 -4.52 -0.22
N LEU A 402 -9.42 -4.10 -0.33
CA LEU A 402 -8.96 -2.81 0.16
C LEU A 402 -9.07 -1.75 -0.96
N THR A 403 -9.48 -0.55 -0.58
CA THR A 403 -9.61 0.61 -1.48
C THR A 403 -9.10 1.87 -0.80
N ALA A 404 -8.46 2.76 -1.56
CA ALA A 404 -7.98 4.05 -1.06
C ALA A 404 -8.21 5.16 -2.08
N TRP A 405 -8.49 6.37 -1.58
CA TRP A 405 -8.73 7.53 -2.42
C TRP A 405 -8.53 8.87 -1.71
N VAL A 406 -8.27 9.90 -2.51
CA VAL A 406 -8.23 11.29 -2.09
C VAL A 406 -9.39 12.02 -2.75
N GLU A 407 -10.15 12.77 -1.96
CA GLU A 407 -11.27 13.57 -2.45
C GLU A 407 -10.94 15.06 -2.39
N ASP A 408 -11.44 15.81 -3.37
CA ASP A 408 -11.47 17.26 -3.27
C ASP A 408 -12.32 17.69 -2.07
N LYS A 409 -11.82 18.68 -1.31
CA LYS A 409 -12.50 19.15 -0.10
C LYS A 409 -13.85 19.81 -0.38
N GLN A 410 -14.01 20.46 -1.54
CA GLN A 410 -15.20 21.22 -1.90
C GLN A 410 -16.15 20.39 -2.76
N SER A 411 -15.69 19.85 -3.88
CA SER A 411 -16.53 19.10 -4.83
C SER A 411 -16.82 17.67 -4.37
N ARG A 412 -16.02 17.13 -3.45
CA ARG A 412 -16.07 15.72 -2.99
C ARG A 412 -15.81 14.71 -4.12
N GLU A 413 -15.28 15.17 -5.25
CA GLU A 413 -14.84 14.33 -6.36
C GLU A 413 -13.56 13.58 -6.00
N VAL A 414 -13.40 12.37 -6.52
CA VAL A 414 -12.19 11.58 -6.32
C VAL A 414 -11.10 12.11 -7.24
N LEU A 415 -10.06 12.70 -6.65
CA LEU A 415 -8.89 13.22 -7.37
C LEU A 415 -7.85 12.13 -7.59
N LEU A 416 -7.56 11.35 -6.53
CA LEU A 416 -6.60 10.24 -6.57
C LEU A 416 -7.32 8.94 -6.21
N TRP A 417 -7.19 7.94 -7.07
CA TRP A 417 -7.75 6.59 -6.91
C TRP A 417 -6.62 5.56 -6.95
N PHE A 418 -6.55 4.68 -5.96
CA PHE A 418 -5.46 3.71 -5.83
C PHE A 418 -5.75 2.36 -6.50
N GLY A 419 -6.94 2.21 -7.12
CA GLY A 419 -7.42 0.90 -7.51
C GLY A 419 -7.81 0.05 -6.31
N GLU A 420 -7.77 -1.27 -6.50
CA GLU A 420 -8.11 -2.26 -5.48
C GLU A 420 -6.89 -3.11 -5.13
N CYS A 421 -6.72 -3.41 -3.85
CA CYS A 421 -5.90 -4.52 -3.39
C CYS A 421 -6.84 -5.61 -2.86
N LYS A 422 -7.01 -6.70 -3.61
CA LYS A 422 -7.94 -7.78 -3.27
C LYS A 422 -7.30 -9.15 -3.28
N GLY A 423 -7.89 -10.07 -2.52
CA GLY A 423 -7.50 -11.48 -2.53
C GLY A 423 -8.63 -12.34 -1.97
N LYS A 424 -8.88 -13.45 -2.69
CA LYS A 424 -9.86 -14.46 -2.29
C LYS A 424 -9.17 -15.58 -1.53
N ILE A 425 -9.73 -15.97 -0.39
CA ILE A 425 -9.21 -17.03 0.46
C ILE A 425 -9.51 -18.39 -0.18
N GLU A 426 -8.45 -19.16 -0.39
CA GLU A 426 -8.54 -20.55 -0.83
C GLU A 426 -8.25 -21.54 0.30
N PRO A 427 -8.89 -22.73 0.27
CA PRO A 427 -8.61 -23.79 1.22
C PRO A 427 -7.14 -24.17 1.25
N ALA A 428 -6.66 -24.54 2.42
CA ALA A 428 -5.30 -25.00 2.59
C ALA A 428 -5.02 -26.25 1.74
N ASN A 429 -3.81 -26.41 1.22
CA ASN A 429 -3.45 -27.61 0.45
C ASN A 429 -3.60 -28.87 1.31
N SER A 430 -4.01 -29.99 0.72
CA SER A 430 -3.93 -31.27 1.42
C SER A 430 -2.49 -31.51 1.90
N PRO A 431 -2.29 -32.01 3.13
CA PRO A 431 -0.94 -32.34 3.60
C PRO A 431 -0.25 -33.25 2.59
N ARG A 432 0.97 -32.90 2.17
CA ARG A 432 1.78 -33.85 1.39
C ARG A 432 2.11 -35.01 2.33
N ALA A 433 1.78 -36.23 1.90
CA ALA A 433 2.01 -37.47 2.64
C ALA A 433 3.50 -37.71 2.90
#